data_AF-A0A957G445-F1
#
_entry.id   AF-A0A957G445-F1
#
_cell.length_a   1.000
_cell.length_b   1.000
_cell.length_c   1.000
_cell.angle_alpha   90.00
_cell.angle_beta   90.00
_cell.angle_gamma   90.00
#
_symmetry.space_group_name_H-M   'P 1'
#
loop_
_entity.id
_entity.type
_entity.pdbx_description
1 polymer ?
#
loop_
_entity_poly.entity_id
_entity_poly.type
_entity_poly.pdbx_seq_one_letter_code
_entity_poly.pdbx_strand_id
1 'polypeptide(L)'
;PNGLAQLELAIQHTSFAQEELAAGNLAGGRQHAEHVINILDGADGEFFGDLDGNGLPENPGDGVGLRAYLEQTRAGLEAIGSEQELTGERQLQLSLALAASDNALTYERQAINDAISILASDTSSEAASNAELLLNSLRSLRLAPPPLPDQPDEETLAGLVQHLLLLLNISLFAEAPLTAAPAGIATSAGGQLGFARFSSNPQSTAGTIAILVDNLISPAPGKRYFAWLEAADGSLLPLGELRVQAGLGTLIAATDQPLLTNFVRLLITSQPEQSGADFIGPALYTATLNSPELTLASPLIFAGDAASKGLTLAAEEQLALAVDHAGFINDGLAAGDLALAQRHAEHVVNILAGAESPAFGDLDGNGLPENPGDGVGVAGYLAQIEALAASFAQDESHPQANRTAATTIQGTTAQMQVQVAAAIALAQEILAAPDIAAAQPVVQTLQDTLALVANGHDLDGNGVIDPLLLEGSLADLRELGLAMAQASVVPAE
;
A
#
# COMPACT_ATOMS: atom_id res chain seq x y z
N PRO A 1 -15.55 -5.26 2.89
CA PRO A 1 -15.47 -6.01 4.16
C PRO A 1 -15.50 -7.54 3.98
N ASN A 2 -16.61 -8.13 3.50
CA ASN A 2 -16.69 -9.59 3.37
C ASN A 2 -15.68 -10.18 2.37
N GLY A 3 -15.45 -9.52 1.23
CA GLY A 3 -14.40 -9.92 0.28
C GLY A 3 -13.00 -9.88 0.91
N LEU A 4 -12.66 -8.83 1.64
CA LEU A 4 -11.37 -8.75 2.37
C LEU A 4 -11.22 -9.91 3.37
N ALA A 5 -12.28 -10.27 4.09
CA ALA A 5 -12.26 -11.41 5.01
C ALA A 5 -12.01 -12.75 4.27
N GLN A 6 -12.56 -12.93 3.06
CA GLN A 6 -12.23 -14.10 2.23
C GLN A 6 -10.75 -14.08 1.80
N LEU A 7 -10.23 -12.91 1.41
CA LEU A 7 -8.81 -12.79 1.03
C LEU A 7 -7.86 -13.10 2.18
N GLU A 8 -8.11 -12.58 3.39
CA GLU A 8 -7.30 -12.88 4.57
C GLU A 8 -7.31 -14.37 4.90
N LEU A 9 -8.48 -15.00 4.80
CA LEU A 9 -8.61 -16.43 5.02
C LEU A 9 -7.85 -17.25 3.97
N ALA A 10 -7.87 -16.83 2.70
CA ALA A 10 -7.07 -17.46 1.64
C ALA A 10 -5.55 -17.33 1.90
N ILE A 11 -5.10 -16.16 2.39
CA ILE A 11 -3.69 -15.95 2.77
C ILE A 11 -3.30 -16.88 3.92
N GLN A 12 -4.14 -16.98 4.95
CA GLN A 12 -3.91 -17.85 6.10
C GLN A 12 -3.79 -19.33 5.67
N HIS A 13 -4.71 -19.79 4.83
CA HIS A 13 -4.65 -21.17 4.32
C HIS A 13 -3.43 -21.41 3.42
N THR A 14 -2.96 -20.41 2.70
CA THR A 14 -1.69 -20.51 1.96
C THR A 14 -0.49 -20.67 2.88
N SER A 15 -0.45 -19.96 4.02
CA SER A 15 0.60 -20.15 5.02
C SER A 15 0.55 -21.55 5.65
N PHE A 16 -0.63 -22.07 5.97
CA PHE A 16 -0.77 -23.47 6.41
C PHE A 16 -0.29 -24.47 5.34
N ALA A 17 -0.57 -24.21 4.06
CA ALA A 17 -0.04 -25.03 2.98
C ALA A 17 1.51 -25.03 2.99
N GLN A 18 2.15 -23.88 3.17
CA GLN A 18 3.61 -23.78 3.25
C GLN A 18 4.18 -24.57 4.44
N GLU A 19 3.54 -24.51 5.61
CA GLU A 19 3.94 -25.27 6.80
C GLU A 19 3.87 -26.79 6.56
N GLU A 20 2.75 -27.26 6.01
CA GLU A 20 2.58 -28.68 5.66
C GLU A 20 3.62 -29.14 4.63
N LEU A 21 3.90 -28.31 3.63
CA LEU A 21 4.88 -28.62 2.59
C LEU A 21 6.32 -28.63 3.12
N ALA A 22 6.66 -27.71 4.04
CA ALA A 22 7.95 -27.72 4.74
C ALA A 22 8.13 -28.97 5.60
N ALA A 23 7.04 -29.50 6.18
CA ALA A 23 7.03 -30.78 6.88
C ALA A 23 7.05 -32.01 5.94
N GLY A 24 7.05 -31.81 4.62
CA GLY A 24 7.01 -32.89 3.63
C GLY A 24 5.63 -33.52 3.46
N ASN A 25 4.57 -32.89 3.97
CA ASN A 25 3.19 -33.36 3.83
C ASN A 25 2.53 -32.74 2.58
N LEU A 26 2.74 -33.37 1.42
CA LEU A 26 2.11 -32.94 0.17
C LEU A 26 0.58 -32.98 0.23
N ALA A 27 -0.01 -33.96 0.94
CA ALA A 27 -1.46 -34.08 1.04
C ALA A 27 -2.07 -32.91 1.82
N GLY A 28 -1.45 -32.52 2.94
CA GLY A 28 -1.86 -31.33 3.70
C GLY A 28 -1.73 -30.04 2.88
N GLY A 29 -0.62 -29.87 2.15
CA GLY A 29 -0.44 -28.74 1.24
C GLY A 29 -1.53 -28.64 0.16
N ARG A 30 -1.96 -29.78 -0.39
CA ARG A 30 -3.04 -29.86 -1.40
C ARG A 30 -4.41 -29.53 -0.81
N GLN A 31 -4.71 -30.03 0.39
CA GLN A 31 -5.94 -29.72 1.10
C GLN A 31 -6.07 -28.21 1.35
N HIS A 32 -5.01 -27.57 1.82
CA HIS A 32 -5.00 -26.12 1.99
C HIS A 32 -5.07 -25.34 0.67
N ALA A 33 -4.52 -25.86 -0.42
CA ALA A 33 -4.72 -25.27 -1.75
C ALA A 33 -6.17 -25.37 -2.24
N GLU A 34 -6.87 -26.48 -1.98
CA GLU A 34 -8.32 -26.60 -2.23
C GLU A 34 -9.10 -25.55 -1.42
N HIS A 35 -8.81 -25.42 -0.12
CA HIS A 35 -9.44 -24.41 0.72
C HIS A 35 -9.32 -23.01 0.10
N VAL A 36 -8.12 -22.63 -0.37
CA VAL A 36 -7.89 -21.34 -1.04
C VAL A 36 -8.77 -21.19 -2.27
N ILE A 37 -8.81 -22.18 -3.17
CA ILE A 37 -9.64 -22.11 -4.38
C ILE A 37 -11.11 -21.96 -4.02
N ASN A 38 -11.61 -22.74 -3.05
CA ASN A 38 -13.00 -22.70 -2.62
C ASN A 38 -13.39 -21.37 -1.93
N ILE A 39 -12.44 -20.72 -1.24
CA ILE A 39 -12.59 -19.38 -0.66
C ILE A 39 -12.60 -18.28 -1.74
N LEU A 40 -11.75 -18.40 -2.76
CA LEU A 40 -11.65 -17.39 -3.81
C LEU A 40 -12.84 -17.45 -4.77
N ASP A 41 -13.17 -18.65 -5.24
CA ASP A 41 -14.12 -18.82 -6.35
C ASP A 41 -15.58 -18.88 -5.90
N GLY A 42 -15.82 -19.37 -4.67
CA GLY A 42 -17.15 -19.52 -4.07
C GLY A 42 -17.95 -20.70 -4.60
N ALA A 43 -19.03 -21.09 -3.92
CA ALA A 43 -19.79 -22.31 -4.23
C ALA A 43 -20.44 -22.33 -5.64
N ASP A 44 -20.67 -21.15 -6.22
CA ASP A 44 -21.19 -20.98 -7.58
C ASP A 44 -20.08 -20.83 -8.64
N GLY A 45 -18.81 -20.93 -8.23
CA GLY A 45 -17.63 -20.83 -9.07
C GLY A 45 -17.33 -22.09 -9.89
N GLU A 46 -16.55 -21.93 -10.96
CA GLU A 46 -16.18 -23.00 -11.89
C GLU A 46 -15.20 -24.00 -11.26
N PHE A 47 -14.32 -23.51 -10.40
CA PHE A 47 -13.23 -24.22 -9.75
C PHE A 47 -13.61 -24.75 -8.38
N PHE A 48 -14.80 -24.43 -7.87
CA PHE A 48 -15.25 -24.92 -6.57
C PHE A 48 -15.50 -26.43 -6.57
N GLY A 49 -14.93 -27.14 -5.59
CA GLY A 49 -15.12 -28.58 -5.48
C GLY A 49 -14.18 -29.30 -4.53
N ASP A 50 -14.25 -30.63 -4.60
CA ASP A 50 -13.28 -31.58 -4.02
C ASP A 50 -12.14 -31.73 -5.04
N LEU A 51 -11.08 -30.95 -4.84
CA LEU A 51 -9.96 -30.79 -5.75
C LEU A 51 -8.73 -31.59 -5.31
N ASP A 52 -8.59 -31.85 -4.01
CA ASP A 52 -7.54 -32.71 -3.46
C ASP A 52 -7.89 -34.22 -3.56
N GLY A 53 -9.16 -34.54 -3.85
CA GLY A 53 -9.67 -35.88 -4.07
C GLY A 53 -9.97 -36.65 -2.78
N ASN A 54 -10.16 -35.94 -1.66
CA ASN A 54 -10.46 -36.52 -0.35
C ASN A 54 -11.93 -36.96 -0.20
N GLY A 55 -12.79 -36.58 -1.15
CA GLY A 55 -14.19 -37.00 -1.24
C GLY A 55 -15.20 -35.95 -0.79
N LEU A 56 -14.77 -34.76 -0.36
CA LEU A 56 -15.64 -33.67 0.08
C LEU A 56 -15.07 -32.30 -0.35
N PRO A 57 -15.90 -31.41 -0.92
CA PRO A 57 -15.49 -30.02 -1.10
C PRO A 57 -15.38 -29.34 0.27
N GLU A 58 -14.19 -28.85 0.60
CA GLU A 58 -13.93 -28.14 1.85
C GLU A 58 -13.84 -26.63 1.60
N ASN A 59 -14.78 -25.87 2.18
CA ASN A 59 -14.75 -24.41 2.13
C ASN A 59 -14.76 -23.83 3.55
N PRO A 60 -13.62 -23.35 4.06
CA PRO A 60 -13.57 -22.65 5.34
C PRO A 60 -14.16 -21.23 5.27
N GLY A 61 -14.39 -20.71 4.05
CA GLY A 61 -14.97 -19.40 3.79
C GLY A 61 -16.48 -19.32 3.98
N ASP A 62 -17.08 -18.23 3.48
CA ASP A 62 -18.51 -17.96 3.65
C ASP A 62 -19.41 -18.60 2.57
N GLY A 63 -18.82 -19.29 1.60
CA GLY A 63 -19.51 -19.93 0.49
C GLY A 63 -19.83 -19.01 -0.70
N VAL A 64 -19.64 -17.69 -0.57
CA VAL A 64 -19.93 -16.72 -1.65
C VAL A 64 -18.74 -16.56 -2.58
N GLY A 65 -17.53 -16.53 -2.02
CA GLY A 65 -16.29 -16.38 -2.77
C GLY A 65 -15.85 -14.93 -2.96
N LEU A 66 -14.54 -14.69 -2.91
CA LEU A 66 -13.97 -13.37 -3.19
C LEU A 66 -14.34 -12.85 -4.60
N ARG A 67 -14.30 -13.72 -5.61
CA ARG A 67 -14.68 -13.39 -6.99
C ARG A 67 -16.07 -12.79 -7.07
N ALA A 68 -17.05 -13.42 -6.42
CA ALA A 68 -18.44 -12.95 -6.44
C ALA A 68 -18.59 -11.56 -5.79
N TYR A 69 -17.86 -11.29 -4.70
CA TYR A 69 -17.83 -9.95 -4.10
C TYR A 69 -17.20 -8.90 -5.01
N LEU A 70 -16.14 -9.26 -5.73
CA LEU A 70 -15.49 -8.38 -6.70
C LEU A 70 -16.40 -8.09 -7.90
N GLU A 71 -17.05 -9.12 -8.47
CA GLU A 71 -18.03 -8.97 -9.56
C GLU A 71 -19.22 -8.10 -9.13
N GLN A 72 -19.73 -8.29 -7.91
CA GLN A 72 -20.81 -7.46 -7.35
C GLN A 72 -20.37 -6.01 -7.18
N THR A 73 -19.15 -5.78 -6.68
CA THR A 73 -18.58 -4.44 -6.50
C THR A 73 -18.45 -3.74 -7.85
N ARG A 74 -17.89 -4.44 -8.85
CA ARG A 74 -17.81 -3.95 -10.22
C ARG A 74 -19.16 -3.56 -10.79
N ALA A 75 -20.16 -4.45 -10.71
CA ALA A 75 -21.49 -4.18 -11.22
C ALA A 75 -22.13 -2.96 -10.54
N GLY A 76 -21.87 -2.76 -9.24
CA GLY A 76 -22.28 -1.56 -8.51
C GLY A 76 -21.62 -0.28 -9.03
N LEU A 77 -20.31 -0.33 -9.32
CA LEU A 77 -19.58 0.78 -9.92
C LEU A 77 -20.11 1.11 -11.33
N GLU A 78 -20.30 0.11 -12.18
CA GLU A 78 -20.88 0.30 -13.52
C GLU A 78 -22.27 0.95 -13.47
N ALA A 79 -23.08 0.56 -12.48
CA ALA A 79 -24.38 1.19 -12.23
C ALA A 79 -24.24 2.67 -11.82
N ILE A 80 -23.29 3.02 -10.95
CA ILE A 80 -23.00 4.42 -10.57
C ILE A 80 -22.64 5.25 -11.81
N GLY A 81 -21.85 4.70 -12.73
CA GLY A 81 -21.48 5.37 -13.98
C GLY A 81 -22.65 5.60 -14.94
N SER A 82 -23.76 4.88 -14.76
CA SER A 82 -24.96 5.01 -15.57
C SER A 82 -25.98 6.03 -15.02
N GLU A 83 -25.78 6.52 -13.78
CA GLU A 83 -26.68 7.46 -13.12
C GLU A 83 -26.08 8.89 -13.00
N GLN A 84 -26.83 9.90 -13.48
CA GLN A 84 -26.58 11.36 -13.36
C GLN A 84 -25.22 11.89 -13.88
N GLU A 85 -25.15 13.21 -14.14
CA GLU A 85 -23.87 13.89 -14.39
C GLU A 85 -23.04 13.85 -13.09
N LEU A 86 -22.09 12.90 -13.01
CA LEU A 86 -21.06 12.90 -12.00
C LEU A 86 -20.16 14.13 -12.19
N THR A 87 -19.66 14.70 -11.10
CA THR A 87 -18.58 15.70 -11.17
C THR A 87 -17.31 15.04 -11.72
N GLY A 88 -16.41 15.81 -12.34
CA GLY A 88 -15.16 15.27 -12.91
C GLY A 88 -14.33 14.47 -11.91
N GLU A 89 -14.30 14.89 -10.64
CA GLU A 89 -13.65 14.17 -9.54
C GLU A 89 -14.31 12.81 -9.26
N ARG A 90 -15.65 12.75 -9.15
CA ARG A 90 -16.35 11.49 -8.91
C ARG A 90 -16.26 10.55 -10.11
N GLN A 91 -16.21 11.09 -11.32
CA GLN A 91 -16.04 10.29 -12.53
C GLN A 91 -14.63 9.69 -12.64
N LEU A 92 -13.60 10.39 -12.16
CA LEU A 92 -12.26 9.81 -12.01
C LEU A 92 -12.25 8.72 -10.95
N GLN A 93 -12.76 9.00 -9.75
CA GLN A 93 -12.79 8.00 -8.68
C GLN A 93 -13.55 6.74 -9.13
N LEU A 94 -14.60 6.91 -9.94
CA LEU A 94 -15.32 5.80 -10.55
C LEU A 94 -14.46 5.01 -11.52
N SER A 95 -13.72 5.70 -12.38
CA SER A 95 -12.86 5.07 -13.37
C SER A 95 -11.72 4.30 -12.70
N LEU A 96 -11.11 4.86 -11.65
CA LEU A 96 -10.08 4.21 -10.85
C LEU A 96 -10.64 3.01 -10.07
N ALA A 97 -11.81 3.16 -9.43
CA ALA A 97 -12.47 2.03 -8.78
C ALA A 97 -12.81 0.90 -9.77
N LEU A 98 -13.26 1.21 -10.98
CA LEU A 98 -13.53 0.19 -12.01
C LEU A 98 -12.27 -0.53 -12.46
N ALA A 99 -11.18 0.21 -12.70
CA ALA A 99 -9.88 -0.36 -13.04
C ALA A 99 -9.36 -1.25 -11.89
N ALA A 100 -9.38 -0.75 -10.66
CA ALA A 100 -8.99 -1.51 -9.48
C ALA A 100 -9.81 -2.80 -9.29
N SER A 101 -11.10 -2.76 -9.64
CA SER A 101 -11.96 -3.95 -9.61
C SER A 101 -11.64 -4.98 -10.70
N ASP A 102 -11.28 -4.55 -11.92
CA ASP A 102 -10.87 -5.47 -13.00
C ASP A 102 -9.58 -6.22 -12.66
N ASN A 103 -8.65 -5.49 -12.08
CA ASN A 103 -7.35 -6.01 -11.69
C ASN A 103 -7.46 -6.96 -10.51
N ALA A 104 -8.29 -6.63 -9.51
CA ALA A 104 -8.60 -7.56 -8.44
C ALA A 104 -9.17 -8.88 -9.00
N LEU A 105 -10.06 -8.84 -10.00
CA LEU A 105 -10.55 -10.06 -10.65
C LEU A 105 -9.44 -10.83 -11.40
N THR A 106 -8.50 -10.13 -12.00
CA THR A 106 -7.34 -10.74 -12.68
C THR A 106 -6.42 -11.45 -11.70
N TYR A 107 -6.05 -10.80 -10.60
CA TYR A 107 -5.19 -11.36 -9.56
C TYR A 107 -5.87 -12.50 -8.81
N GLU A 108 -7.18 -12.42 -8.59
CA GLU A 108 -7.98 -13.50 -8.01
C GLU A 108 -7.89 -14.74 -8.91
N ARG A 109 -8.07 -14.58 -10.23
CA ARG A 109 -7.92 -15.67 -11.18
C ARG A 109 -6.50 -16.25 -11.20
N GLN A 110 -5.48 -15.40 -11.10
CA GLN A 110 -4.08 -15.85 -11.03
C GLN A 110 -3.83 -16.67 -9.76
N ALA A 111 -4.31 -16.20 -8.61
CA ALA A 111 -4.21 -16.95 -7.35
C ALA A 111 -4.90 -18.32 -7.44
N ILE A 112 -6.07 -18.43 -8.09
CA ILE A 112 -6.67 -19.74 -8.36
C ILE A 112 -5.74 -20.64 -9.19
N ASN A 113 -5.13 -20.11 -10.26
CA ASN A 113 -4.23 -20.90 -11.11
C ASN A 113 -2.96 -21.36 -10.36
N ASP A 114 -2.42 -20.51 -9.48
CA ASP A 114 -1.26 -20.85 -8.66
C ASP A 114 -1.62 -21.95 -7.64
N ALA A 115 -2.80 -21.87 -7.02
CA ALA A 115 -3.30 -22.92 -6.13
C ALA A 115 -3.54 -24.25 -6.87
N ILE A 116 -4.05 -24.21 -8.11
CA ILE A 116 -4.15 -25.39 -8.98
C ILE A 116 -2.78 -26.02 -9.25
N SER A 117 -1.73 -25.20 -9.35
CA SER A 117 -0.36 -25.70 -9.55
C SER A 117 0.16 -26.47 -8.33
N ILE A 118 -0.25 -26.08 -7.10
CA ILE A 118 0.03 -26.85 -5.88
C ILE A 118 -0.67 -28.23 -5.94
N LEU A 119 -1.95 -28.26 -6.34
CA LEU A 119 -2.70 -29.51 -6.52
C LEU A 119 -2.05 -30.44 -7.54
N ALA A 120 -1.53 -29.87 -8.64
CA ALA A 120 -0.88 -30.61 -9.71
C ALA A 120 0.55 -31.08 -9.39
N SER A 121 1.17 -30.57 -8.33
CA SER A 121 2.59 -30.83 -8.01
C SER A 121 2.85 -32.29 -7.61
N ASP A 122 3.92 -32.91 -8.09
CA ASP A 122 4.26 -34.31 -7.80
C ASP A 122 5.04 -34.48 -6.48
N THR A 123 5.62 -33.39 -5.97
CA THR A 123 6.45 -33.40 -4.76
C THR A 123 6.15 -32.22 -3.84
N SER A 124 6.42 -32.37 -2.54
CA SER A 124 6.28 -31.28 -1.57
C SER A 124 7.18 -30.08 -1.89
N SER A 125 8.36 -30.32 -2.48
CA SER A 125 9.28 -29.24 -2.85
C SER A 125 8.76 -28.41 -4.02
N GLU A 126 8.16 -29.05 -5.03
CA GLU A 126 7.54 -28.36 -6.16
C GLU A 126 6.31 -27.58 -5.70
N ALA A 127 5.46 -28.23 -4.90
CA ALA A 127 4.30 -27.60 -4.28
C ALA A 127 4.70 -26.39 -3.42
N ALA A 128 5.82 -26.45 -2.68
CA ALA A 128 6.29 -25.33 -1.85
C ALA A 128 6.63 -24.10 -2.70
N SER A 129 7.31 -24.29 -3.83
CA SER A 129 7.57 -23.18 -4.77
C SER A 129 6.28 -22.59 -5.35
N ASN A 130 5.30 -23.43 -5.65
CA ASN A 130 3.99 -22.97 -6.12
C ASN A 130 3.20 -22.26 -5.01
N ALA A 131 3.35 -22.68 -3.74
CA ALA A 131 2.74 -22.01 -2.60
C ALA A 131 3.33 -20.62 -2.33
N GLU A 132 4.62 -20.41 -2.60
CA GLU A 132 5.24 -19.08 -2.59
C GLU A 132 4.67 -18.17 -3.69
N LEU A 133 4.49 -18.69 -4.91
CA LEU A 133 3.84 -17.95 -6.01
C LEU A 133 2.40 -17.58 -5.66
N LEU A 134 1.63 -18.53 -5.14
CA LEU A 134 0.27 -18.30 -4.66
C LEU A 134 0.22 -17.19 -3.60
N LEU A 135 1.11 -17.25 -2.60
CA LEU A 135 1.18 -16.23 -1.55
C LEU A 135 1.50 -14.85 -2.13
N ASN A 136 2.39 -14.79 -3.13
CA ASN A 136 2.69 -13.55 -3.83
C ASN A 136 1.47 -13.03 -4.61
N SER A 137 0.71 -13.89 -5.29
CA SER A 137 -0.52 -13.51 -5.99
C SER A 137 -1.62 -13.03 -5.03
N LEU A 138 -1.79 -13.66 -3.87
CA LEU A 138 -2.76 -13.24 -2.85
C LEU A 138 -2.33 -11.95 -2.14
N ARG A 139 -1.04 -11.81 -1.82
CA ARG A 139 -0.48 -10.53 -1.36
C ARG A 139 -0.63 -9.46 -2.43
N SER A 140 -0.52 -9.85 -3.70
CA SER A 140 -0.74 -8.96 -4.82
C SER A 140 -2.20 -8.55 -5.00
N LEU A 141 -3.12 -9.38 -4.54
CA LEU A 141 -4.53 -9.04 -4.47
C LEU A 141 -4.81 -8.07 -3.31
N ARG A 142 -4.08 -8.22 -2.20
CA ARG A 142 -4.20 -7.43 -0.96
C ARG A 142 -3.50 -6.06 -1.03
N LEU A 143 -2.30 -6.03 -1.58
CA LEU A 143 -1.39 -4.87 -1.73
C LEU A 143 -1.25 -4.58 -3.22
N ALA A 144 -1.27 -3.32 -3.64
CA ALA A 144 -0.95 -2.94 -5.02
C ALA A 144 0.43 -3.46 -5.48
N PRO A 145 0.55 -4.28 -6.55
CA PRO A 145 1.81 -4.71 -7.14
C PRO A 145 1.85 -4.30 -8.64
N PRO A 146 2.92 -4.62 -9.39
CA PRO A 146 3.35 -3.84 -10.55
C PRO A 146 2.67 -4.33 -11.82
N PRO A 147 2.41 -3.44 -12.80
CA PRO A 147 2.34 -3.91 -14.16
C PRO A 147 3.73 -4.40 -14.62
N LEU A 148 3.76 -5.59 -15.21
CA LEU A 148 4.81 -6.02 -16.14
C LEU A 148 4.75 -5.17 -17.42
N PRO A 149 5.88 -4.98 -18.14
CA PRO A 149 5.89 -4.21 -19.37
C PRO A 149 5.03 -4.93 -20.43
N ASP A 150 4.03 -4.20 -20.96
CA ASP A 150 3.09 -4.56 -22.04
C ASP A 150 1.65 -5.01 -21.66
N GLN A 151 1.14 -4.70 -20.46
CA GLN A 151 -0.28 -4.86 -20.10
C GLN A 151 -0.87 -3.57 -19.49
N PRO A 152 -2.17 -3.27 -19.68
CA PRO A 152 -2.80 -2.04 -19.17
C PRO A 152 -3.02 -2.07 -17.65
N ASP A 153 -2.49 -1.05 -16.97
CA ASP A 153 -2.81 -0.45 -15.66
C ASP A 153 -3.41 -1.36 -14.55
N GLU A 154 -2.55 -1.82 -13.63
CA GLU A 154 -2.90 -2.66 -12.47
C GLU A 154 -3.04 -1.85 -11.15
N GLU A 155 -4.27 -1.68 -10.64
CA GLU A 155 -4.63 -1.20 -9.29
C GLU A 155 -5.35 -2.30 -8.51
N THR A 156 -5.21 -2.43 -7.19
CA THR A 156 -5.71 -3.60 -6.41
C THR A 156 -6.95 -3.36 -5.57
N LEU A 157 -7.34 -4.39 -4.79
CA LEU A 157 -8.43 -4.35 -3.82
C LEU A 157 -8.27 -3.23 -2.77
N ALA A 158 -7.04 -2.89 -2.35
CA ALA A 158 -6.77 -1.74 -1.50
C ALA A 158 -7.03 -0.40 -2.24
N GLY A 159 -6.62 -0.30 -3.50
CA GLY A 159 -6.95 0.83 -4.38
C GLY A 159 -8.46 0.95 -4.59
N LEU A 160 -9.15 -0.16 -4.82
CA LEU A 160 -10.60 -0.25 -4.99
C LEU A 160 -11.34 0.29 -3.76
N VAL A 161 -10.94 -0.12 -2.55
CA VAL A 161 -11.53 0.38 -1.30
C VAL A 161 -11.29 1.88 -1.16
N GLN A 162 -10.09 2.35 -1.45
CA GLN A 162 -9.78 3.78 -1.37
C GLN A 162 -10.61 4.61 -2.36
N HIS A 163 -10.75 4.14 -3.60
CA HIS A 163 -11.57 4.81 -4.61
C HIS A 163 -13.08 4.73 -4.29
N LEU A 164 -13.55 3.63 -3.72
CA LEU A 164 -14.92 3.51 -3.21
C LEU A 164 -15.21 4.49 -2.06
N LEU A 165 -14.28 4.65 -1.12
CA LEU A 165 -14.42 5.61 -0.02
C LEU A 165 -14.47 7.06 -0.54
N LEU A 166 -13.63 7.38 -1.53
CA LEU A 166 -13.62 8.68 -2.21
C LEU A 166 -14.88 8.89 -3.08
N LEU A 167 -15.42 7.83 -3.70
CA LEU A 167 -16.68 7.86 -4.45
C LEU A 167 -17.90 8.10 -3.57
N LEU A 168 -17.96 7.42 -2.43
CA LEU A 168 -19.13 7.40 -1.55
C LEU A 168 -19.35 8.69 -0.78
N ASN A 169 -18.37 9.62 -0.76
CA ASN A 169 -18.49 10.89 -0.03
C ASN A 169 -19.07 10.66 1.37
N ILE A 170 -18.33 9.98 2.27
CA ILE A 170 -18.57 10.18 3.71
C ILE A 170 -18.13 11.61 4.03
N SER A 171 -18.97 12.56 3.65
CA SER A 171 -19.08 13.83 4.33
C SER A 171 -19.57 13.51 5.74
N LEU A 172 -18.65 13.55 6.72
CA LEU A 172 -19.00 13.98 8.07
C LEU A 172 -19.52 15.45 8.10
N PHE A 173 -19.53 16.11 6.96
CA PHE A 173 -20.10 17.45 6.78
C PHE A 173 -21.57 17.33 6.38
N ALA A 174 -22.43 17.29 7.41
CA ALA A 174 -23.85 17.49 7.27
C ALA A 174 -24.16 18.75 6.44
N GLU A 175 -25.15 18.59 5.57
CA GLU A 175 -25.77 19.59 4.71
C GLU A 175 -26.17 20.85 5.48
N ALA A 176 -25.70 22.02 5.02
CA ALA A 176 -26.52 23.22 5.13
C ALA A 176 -27.57 23.18 4.01
N PRO A 177 -28.85 23.50 4.28
CA PRO A 177 -29.92 23.30 3.31
C PRO A 177 -29.73 24.21 2.10
N LEU A 178 -29.83 23.60 0.92
CA LEU A 178 -29.89 24.27 -0.38
C LEU A 178 -31.08 25.24 -0.44
N THR A 179 -30.82 26.53 -0.26
CA THR A 179 -31.69 27.57 -0.82
C THR A 179 -31.24 27.90 -2.24
N ALA A 180 -32.21 27.84 -3.15
CA ALA A 180 -32.19 28.08 -4.59
C ALA A 180 -31.02 28.89 -5.19
N ALA A 181 -30.50 28.35 -6.30
CA ALA A 181 -29.44 28.90 -7.14
C ALA A 181 -29.74 30.31 -7.69
N PRO A 182 -28.70 31.15 -7.82
CA PRO A 182 -28.55 32.02 -8.97
C PRO A 182 -27.63 31.37 -10.01
N ALA A 183 -28.06 31.39 -11.27
CA ALA A 183 -27.23 31.09 -12.41
C ALA A 183 -26.03 32.06 -12.46
N GLY A 184 -24.82 31.51 -12.37
CA GLY A 184 -23.57 32.23 -12.52
C GLY A 184 -22.43 31.24 -12.39
N ILE A 185 -21.71 31.02 -13.49
CA ILE A 185 -20.49 30.23 -13.52
C ILE A 185 -19.51 30.86 -12.53
N ALA A 186 -19.35 30.24 -11.37
CA ALA A 186 -18.27 30.56 -10.46
C ALA A 186 -17.04 29.80 -10.95
N THR A 187 -16.17 30.49 -11.68
CA THR A 187 -14.76 30.11 -11.80
C THR A 187 -14.21 29.87 -10.40
N SER A 188 -13.77 28.65 -10.11
CA SER A 188 -13.06 28.34 -8.87
C SER A 188 -11.89 29.32 -8.71
N ALA A 189 -11.76 29.86 -7.51
CA ALA A 189 -10.73 30.82 -7.19
C ALA A 189 -9.35 30.15 -7.32
N GLY A 190 -8.65 30.37 -8.45
CA GLY A 190 -7.26 29.95 -8.64
C GLY A 190 -6.83 29.56 -10.05
N GLY A 191 -7.74 29.33 -11.00
CA GLY A 191 -7.33 28.87 -12.35
C GLY A 191 -6.74 27.46 -12.37
N GLN A 192 -6.90 26.68 -11.30
CA GLN A 192 -6.58 25.26 -11.26
C GLN A 192 -7.58 24.49 -12.12
N LEU A 193 -7.06 23.75 -13.09
CA LEU A 193 -7.83 22.92 -14.01
C LEU A 193 -7.78 21.45 -13.61
N GLY A 194 -6.81 21.04 -12.82
CA GLY A 194 -6.71 19.65 -12.38
C GLY A 194 -5.53 19.40 -11.45
N PHE A 195 -5.05 18.17 -11.43
CA PHE A 195 -3.97 17.74 -10.57
C PHE A 195 -3.12 16.61 -11.16
N ALA A 196 -1.90 16.52 -10.67
CA ALA A 196 -1.03 15.38 -10.83
C ALA A 196 -0.76 14.75 -9.46
N ARG A 197 -0.96 13.44 -9.35
CA ARG A 197 -0.77 12.67 -8.12
C ARG A 197 0.25 11.58 -8.36
N PHE A 198 1.03 11.29 -7.32
CA PHE A 198 2.05 10.27 -7.34
C PHE A 198 1.61 9.06 -6.54
N SER A 199 2.05 7.88 -6.98
CA SER A 199 1.93 6.64 -6.26
C SER A 199 3.19 5.80 -6.45
N SER A 200 3.40 4.84 -5.57
CA SER A 200 4.50 3.88 -5.74
C SER A 200 4.17 2.90 -6.86
N ASN A 201 5.21 2.41 -7.51
CA ASN A 201 5.15 1.13 -8.23
C ASN A 201 6.29 0.23 -7.72
N PRO A 202 6.29 -1.06 -8.07
CA PRO A 202 7.30 -2.00 -7.56
C PRO A 202 8.73 -1.82 -8.04
N GLN A 203 8.95 -1.00 -9.04
CA GLN A 203 10.26 -0.66 -9.56
C GLN A 203 10.79 0.59 -8.85
N SER A 204 9.89 1.45 -8.36
CA SER A 204 10.25 2.69 -7.69
C SER A 204 9.16 3.28 -6.79
N THR A 205 9.57 3.70 -5.60
CA THR A 205 8.75 4.56 -4.74
C THR A 205 8.48 5.89 -5.44
N ALA A 206 7.22 6.32 -5.47
CA ALA A 206 6.76 7.46 -6.28
C ALA A 206 7.07 7.31 -7.80
N GLY A 207 7.09 6.09 -8.32
CA GLY A 207 7.37 5.80 -9.74
C GLY A 207 6.18 5.96 -10.68
N THR A 208 4.97 6.17 -10.16
CA THR A 208 3.75 6.34 -10.95
C THR A 208 3.20 7.76 -10.79
N ILE A 209 2.69 8.31 -11.87
CA ILE A 209 2.00 9.61 -11.90
C ILE A 209 0.64 9.47 -12.61
N ALA A 210 -0.41 9.92 -11.94
CA ALA A 210 -1.74 10.07 -12.49
C ALA A 210 -2.06 11.56 -12.69
N ILE A 211 -2.46 11.94 -13.90
CA ILE A 211 -2.77 13.31 -14.29
C ILE A 211 -4.24 13.39 -14.66
N LEU A 212 -4.95 14.30 -13.98
CA LEU A 212 -6.32 14.67 -14.27
C LEU A 212 -6.38 16.15 -14.62
N VAL A 213 -7.08 16.51 -15.70
CA VAL A 213 -7.39 17.89 -16.04
C VAL A 213 -8.84 18.02 -16.44
N ASP A 214 -9.62 18.76 -15.68
CA ASP A 214 -11.03 19.06 -15.94
C ASP A 214 -11.19 20.29 -16.83
N ASN A 215 -12.34 20.38 -17.51
CA ASN A 215 -12.69 21.43 -18.46
C ASN A 215 -11.63 21.65 -19.55
N LEU A 216 -10.93 20.59 -19.93
CA LEU A 216 -9.91 20.58 -20.93
C LEU A 216 -10.53 20.68 -22.33
N ILE A 217 -10.20 21.73 -23.07
CA ILE A 217 -10.69 21.92 -24.43
C ILE A 217 -10.14 20.78 -25.30
N SER A 218 -10.98 20.13 -26.10
CA SER A 218 -10.51 19.08 -27.02
C SER A 218 -9.41 19.61 -27.95
N PRO A 219 -8.35 18.83 -28.23
CA PRO A 219 -7.33 19.23 -29.19
C PRO A 219 -7.92 19.60 -30.55
N ALA A 220 -7.35 20.60 -31.22
CA ALA A 220 -7.75 20.95 -32.58
C ALA A 220 -7.55 19.74 -33.53
N PRO A 221 -8.33 19.62 -34.64
CA PRO A 221 -8.19 18.50 -35.56
C PRO A 221 -6.74 18.27 -36.01
N GLY A 222 -6.26 17.01 -35.90
CA GLY A 222 -4.87 16.62 -36.21
C GLY A 222 -3.84 16.97 -35.12
N LYS A 223 -4.30 17.38 -33.93
CA LYS A 223 -3.48 17.59 -32.73
C LYS A 223 -3.87 16.62 -31.63
N ARG A 224 -2.94 16.41 -30.69
CA ARG A 224 -3.12 15.69 -29.44
C ARG A 224 -2.42 16.40 -28.28
N TYR A 225 -2.80 16.07 -27.06
CA TYR A 225 -2.06 16.49 -25.87
C TYR A 225 -1.05 15.45 -25.45
N PHE A 226 0.09 15.89 -24.94
CA PHE A 226 1.15 15.02 -24.49
C PHE A 226 1.79 15.59 -23.23
N ALA A 227 2.04 14.71 -22.26
CA ALA A 227 2.57 15.10 -20.96
C ALA A 227 4.06 14.76 -20.84
N TRP A 228 4.76 15.61 -20.10
CA TRP A 228 6.22 15.54 -19.89
C TRP A 228 6.55 15.92 -18.46
N LEU A 229 7.53 15.25 -17.87
CA LEU A 229 8.17 15.74 -16.66
C LEU A 229 9.46 16.46 -17.02
N GLU A 230 9.72 17.58 -16.36
CA GLU A 230 10.91 18.39 -16.54
C GLU A 230 11.75 18.41 -15.28
N ALA A 231 13.02 18.04 -15.41
CA ALA A 231 13.99 18.07 -14.34
C ALA A 231 14.58 19.47 -14.14
N ALA A 232 15.31 19.67 -13.03
CA ALA A 232 15.91 20.97 -12.70
C ALA A 232 16.95 21.44 -13.74
N ASP A 233 17.57 20.52 -14.48
CA ASP A 233 18.52 20.82 -15.56
C ASP A 233 17.85 21.06 -16.92
N GLY A 234 16.51 21.00 -16.98
CA GLY A 234 15.70 21.17 -18.19
C GLY A 234 15.58 19.90 -19.04
N SER A 235 16.12 18.76 -18.60
CA SER A 235 15.86 17.48 -19.27
C SER A 235 14.38 17.09 -19.15
N LEU A 236 13.86 16.43 -20.20
CA LEU A 236 12.46 16.06 -20.30
C LEU A 236 12.29 14.55 -20.36
N LEU A 237 11.37 14.04 -19.57
CA LEU A 237 10.90 12.67 -19.59
C LEU A 237 9.49 12.64 -20.22
N PRO A 238 9.28 11.98 -21.37
CA PRO A 238 7.95 11.81 -21.94
C PRO A 238 7.12 10.87 -21.06
N LEU A 239 5.91 11.30 -20.67
CA LEU A 239 4.95 10.47 -19.94
C LEU A 239 3.95 9.78 -20.86
N GLY A 240 3.57 10.43 -21.97
CA GLY A 240 2.62 9.88 -22.93
C GLY A 240 1.49 10.82 -23.31
N GLU A 241 0.51 10.27 -24.02
CA GLU A 241 -0.65 11.01 -24.52
C GLU A 241 -1.69 11.22 -23.42
N LEU A 242 -2.06 12.49 -23.21
CA LEU A 242 -3.19 12.84 -22.33
C LEU A 242 -4.48 12.74 -23.13
N ARG A 243 -5.26 11.69 -22.86
CA ARG A 243 -6.51 11.41 -23.57
C ARG A 243 -7.62 12.32 -23.07
N VAL A 244 -8.37 12.93 -23.98
CA VAL A 244 -9.48 13.85 -23.63
C VAL A 244 -10.82 13.23 -24.00
N GLN A 245 -11.70 13.06 -23.02
CA GLN A 245 -13.07 12.58 -23.21
C GLN A 245 -14.04 13.48 -22.44
N ALA A 246 -15.03 14.04 -23.14
CA ALA A 246 -16.05 14.91 -22.54
C ALA A 246 -15.49 16.09 -21.71
N GLY A 247 -14.32 16.62 -22.08
CA GLY A 247 -13.67 17.71 -21.35
C GLY A 247 -12.75 17.25 -20.21
N LEU A 248 -12.66 15.94 -19.95
CA LEU A 248 -11.76 15.35 -18.96
C LEU A 248 -10.50 14.83 -19.66
N GLY A 249 -9.35 15.37 -19.30
CA GLY A 249 -8.03 14.89 -19.68
C GLY A 249 -7.48 13.91 -18.65
N THR A 250 -7.09 12.71 -19.08
CA THR A 250 -6.55 11.66 -18.20
C THR A 250 -5.28 11.03 -18.77
N LEU A 251 -4.30 10.80 -17.90
CA LEU A 251 -3.10 10.00 -18.19
C LEU A 251 -2.62 9.33 -16.90
N ILE A 252 -2.23 8.07 -16.99
CA ILE A 252 -1.45 7.37 -15.98
C ILE A 252 -0.15 6.95 -16.66
N ALA A 253 0.98 7.20 -16.01
CA ALA A 253 2.29 6.83 -16.51
C ALA A 253 3.14 6.27 -15.37
N ALA A 254 3.98 5.27 -15.67
CA ALA A 254 4.86 4.63 -14.72
C ALA A 254 6.30 4.65 -15.23
N THR A 255 7.25 4.72 -14.30
CA THR A 255 8.70 4.64 -14.55
C THR A 255 9.40 3.78 -13.52
N ASP A 256 10.63 3.37 -13.85
CA ASP A 256 11.54 2.65 -12.97
C ASP A 256 12.36 3.58 -12.04
N GLN A 257 12.19 4.90 -12.16
CA GLN A 257 12.86 5.90 -11.32
C GLN A 257 11.85 6.72 -10.49
N PRO A 258 12.25 7.28 -9.34
CA PRO A 258 11.37 8.12 -8.55
C PRO A 258 11.02 9.43 -9.28
N LEU A 259 9.72 9.76 -9.35
CA LEU A 259 9.26 10.94 -10.07
C LEU A 259 9.29 12.22 -9.21
N LEU A 260 9.12 12.09 -7.89
CA LEU A 260 9.00 13.23 -6.98
C LEU A 260 10.31 13.98 -6.70
N THR A 261 11.46 13.32 -6.84
CA THR A 261 12.77 13.88 -6.48
C THR A 261 13.58 14.34 -7.68
N ASN A 262 13.30 13.77 -8.87
CA ASN A 262 14.07 14.04 -10.09
C ASN A 262 13.45 15.15 -10.96
N PHE A 263 12.17 15.46 -10.76
CA PHE A 263 11.43 16.39 -11.60
C PHE A 263 10.83 17.54 -10.79
N VAL A 264 10.83 18.73 -11.40
CA VAL A 264 10.36 19.97 -10.77
C VAL A 264 9.08 20.50 -11.40
N ARG A 265 8.75 20.09 -12.63
CA ARG A 265 7.54 20.51 -13.34
C ARG A 265 6.93 19.38 -14.16
N LEU A 266 5.61 19.41 -14.26
CA LEU A 266 4.82 18.72 -15.28
C LEU A 266 4.47 19.72 -16.38
N LEU A 267 4.59 19.31 -17.63
CA LEU A 267 4.18 20.08 -18.80
C LEU A 267 3.16 19.28 -19.62
N ILE A 268 2.08 19.93 -20.05
CA ILE A 268 1.13 19.37 -21.02
C ILE A 268 1.19 20.21 -22.29
N THR A 269 1.67 19.61 -23.38
CA THR A 269 1.90 20.29 -24.64
C THR A 269 0.86 19.90 -25.69
N SER A 270 0.68 20.74 -26.71
CA SER A 270 -0.09 20.39 -27.91
C SER A 270 0.83 20.05 -29.08
N GLN A 271 0.71 18.86 -29.63
CA GLN A 271 1.55 18.38 -30.73
C GLN A 271 0.73 17.82 -31.89
N PRO A 272 1.24 17.90 -33.14
CA PRO A 272 0.65 17.16 -34.25
C PRO A 272 0.53 15.65 -33.96
N GLU A 273 -0.54 15.03 -34.41
CA GLU A 273 -0.82 13.61 -34.19
C GLU A 273 0.28 12.70 -34.77
N GLN A 274 0.84 13.09 -35.92
CA GLN A 274 1.91 12.35 -36.62
C GLN A 274 3.32 12.61 -36.06
N SER A 275 3.46 13.37 -34.97
CA SER A 275 4.76 13.66 -34.38
C SER A 275 5.25 12.48 -33.55
N GLY A 276 6.56 12.19 -33.64
CA GLY A 276 7.22 11.20 -32.78
C GLY A 276 7.29 11.66 -31.32
N ALA A 277 7.68 10.72 -30.44
CA ALA A 277 7.74 10.93 -28.99
C ALA A 277 8.77 11.97 -28.52
N ASP A 278 9.69 12.42 -29.38
CA ASP A 278 10.70 13.43 -29.06
C ASP A 278 10.27 14.86 -29.46
N PHE A 279 9.13 15.02 -30.12
CA PHE A 279 8.63 16.33 -30.54
C PHE A 279 7.97 17.04 -29.35
N ILE A 280 8.52 18.19 -28.95
CA ILE A 280 7.97 18.99 -27.86
C ILE A 280 7.22 20.19 -28.46
N GLY A 281 5.89 20.14 -28.36
CA GLY A 281 5.01 21.25 -28.72
C GLY A 281 5.02 22.38 -27.67
N PRO A 282 4.31 23.50 -27.93
CA PRO A 282 4.11 24.53 -26.92
C PRO A 282 3.38 23.96 -25.71
N ALA A 283 3.88 24.25 -24.50
CA ALA A 283 3.19 23.96 -23.24
C ALA A 283 1.93 24.83 -23.14
N LEU A 284 0.81 24.19 -22.84
CA LEU A 284 -0.48 24.86 -22.62
C LEU A 284 -0.89 24.81 -21.15
N TYR A 285 -0.43 23.79 -20.43
CA TYR A 285 -0.68 23.61 -19.01
C TYR A 285 0.60 23.16 -18.32
N THR A 286 0.72 23.51 -17.04
CA THR A 286 1.87 23.18 -16.20
C THR A 286 1.43 22.81 -14.79
N ALA A 287 2.23 22.02 -14.09
CA ALA A 287 2.14 21.88 -12.65
C ALA A 287 3.52 21.98 -12.02
N THR A 288 3.62 22.69 -10.90
CA THR A 288 4.85 22.78 -10.12
C THR A 288 4.91 21.59 -9.18
N LEU A 289 5.94 20.74 -9.32
CA LEU A 289 6.06 19.54 -8.51
C LEU A 289 6.75 19.80 -7.18
N ASN A 290 7.62 20.80 -7.08
CA ASN A 290 8.31 21.17 -5.84
C ASN A 290 7.46 22.05 -4.89
N SER A 291 6.20 21.68 -4.67
CA SER A 291 5.30 22.44 -3.81
C SER A 291 5.73 22.36 -2.33
N PRO A 292 5.38 23.34 -1.48
CA PRO A 292 5.66 23.28 -0.03
C PRO A 292 5.18 21.99 0.63
N GLU A 293 4.16 21.34 0.07
CA GLU A 293 3.62 20.06 0.52
C GLU A 293 4.61 18.89 0.39
N LEU A 294 5.54 18.96 -0.58
CA LEU A 294 6.62 17.98 -0.67
C LEU A 294 7.61 18.06 0.49
N THR A 295 7.62 19.13 1.29
CA THR A 295 8.52 19.21 2.46
C THR A 295 8.16 18.20 3.54
N LEU A 296 6.89 17.78 3.64
CA LEU A 296 6.48 16.65 4.48
C LEU A 296 6.63 15.32 3.74
N ALA A 297 6.13 15.24 2.51
CA ALA A 297 6.09 13.98 1.77
C ALA A 297 7.50 13.46 1.47
N SER A 298 8.42 14.34 1.09
CA SER A 298 9.76 13.94 0.63
C SER A 298 10.54 13.19 1.71
N PRO A 299 10.72 13.67 2.96
CA PRO A 299 11.44 12.90 3.98
C PRO A 299 10.78 11.58 4.38
N LEU A 300 9.45 11.46 4.28
CA LEU A 300 8.76 10.20 4.54
C LEU A 300 9.14 9.14 3.50
N ILE A 301 9.39 9.56 2.26
CA ILE A 301 9.55 8.71 1.08
C ILE A 301 11.03 8.55 0.69
N PHE A 302 11.83 9.60 0.84
CA PHE A 302 13.24 9.75 0.41
C PHE A 302 14.10 10.44 1.48
N ALA A 303 15.33 10.00 1.70
CA ALA A 303 16.29 10.69 2.58
C ALA A 303 17.16 11.69 1.82
N GLY A 304 16.56 12.81 1.41
CA GLY A 304 17.26 13.93 0.78
C GLY A 304 17.55 13.77 -0.72
N ASP A 305 17.72 12.54 -1.22
CA ASP A 305 17.77 12.22 -2.65
C ASP A 305 16.99 10.93 -2.99
N ALA A 306 16.75 10.72 -4.29
CA ALA A 306 16.00 9.60 -4.84
C ALA A 306 16.61 8.21 -4.53
N ALA A 307 17.91 8.16 -4.24
CA ALA A 307 18.64 6.91 -4.00
C ALA A 307 18.66 6.52 -2.51
N SER A 308 18.30 7.45 -1.63
CA SER A 308 18.34 7.29 -0.17
C SER A 308 16.95 7.00 0.38
N LYS A 309 16.83 5.97 1.23
CA LYS A 309 15.56 5.49 1.78
C LYS A 309 14.94 6.55 2.70
N GLY A 310 13.67 6.88 2.48
CA GLY A 310 12.92 7.75 3.39
C GLY A 310 12.68 7.12 4.76
N LEU A 311 12.16 7.93 5.68
CA LEU A 311 11.93 7.53 7.07
C LEU A 311 11.03 6.28 7.19
N THR A 312 9.99 6.19 6.37
CA THR A 312 9.04 5.05 6.44
C THR A 312 9.68 3.74 6.01
N LEU A 313 10.36 3.73 4.86
CA LEU A 313 11.04 2.53 4.34
C LEU A 313 12.21 2.11 5.25
N ALA A 314 12.97 3.06 5.79
CA ALA A 314 14.03 2.73 6.74
C ALA A 314 13.48 2.11 8.04
N ALA A 315 12.34 2.62 8.54
CA ALA A 315 11.64 2.00 9.67
C ALA A 315 11.12 0.59 9.35
N GLU A 316 10.57 0.38 8.15
CA GLU A 316 10.06 -0.92 7.70
C GLU A 316 11.17 -1.97 7.69
N GLU A 317 12.36 -1.62 7.21
CA GLU A 317 13.51 -2.54 7.17
C GLU A 317 14.00 -2.92 8.57
N GLN A 318 14.08 -1.95 9.49
CA GLN A 318 14.41 -2.25 10.88
C GLN A 318 13.32 -3.11 11.53
N LEU A 319 12.04 -2.84 11.24
CA LEU A 319 10.93 -3.64 11.77
C LEU A 319 10.96 -5.08 11.25
N ALA A 320 11.21 -5.27 9.94
CA ALA A 320 11.35 -6.59 9.35
C ALA A 320 12.49 -7.39 10.01
N LEU A 321 13.64 -6.74 10.26
CA LEU A 321 14.76 -7.37 10.96
C LEU A 321 14.38 -7.75 12.40
N ALA A 322 13.62 -6.92 13.11
CA ALA A 322 13.11 -7.25 14.45
C ALA A 322 12.14 -8.44 14.42
N VAL A 323 11.29 -8.54 13.39
CA VAL A 323 10.39 -9.68 13.18
C VAL A 323 11.17 -10.97 12.93
N ASP A 324 12.19 -10.94 12.07
CA ASP A 324 13.07 -12.10 11.81
C ASP A 324 13.73 -12.57 13.11
N HIS A 325 14.27 -11.63 13.89
CA HIS A 325 14.88 -11.97 15.18
C HIS A 325 13.86 -12.51 16.19
N ALA A 326 12.64 -12.01 16.23
CA ALA A 326 11.58 -12.60 17.05
C ALA A 326 11.25 -14.04 16.62
N GLY A 327 11.32 -14.35 15.32
CA GLY A 327 11.27 -15.72 14.79
C GLY A 327 12.42 -16.58 15.34
N PHE A 328 13.65 -16.08 15.30
CA PHE A 328 14.82 -16.80 15.82
C PHE A 328 14.79 -17.03 17.34
N ILE A 329 14.09 -16.19 18.10
CA ILE A 329 13.83 -16.47 19.53
C ILE A 329 13.05 -17.78 19.65
N ASN A 330 11.98 -17.95 18.87
CA ASN A 330 11.17 -19.17 18.88
C ASN A 330 11.97 -20.41 18.46
N ASP A 331 12.80 -20.28 17.42
CA ASP A 331 13.69 -21.36 16.98
C ASP A 331 14.68 -21.78 18.08
N GLY A 332 15.25 -20.81 18.79
CA GLY A 332 16.13 -21.05 19.94
C GLY A 332 15.42 -21.80 21.07
N LEU A 333 14.21 -21.38 21.44
CA LEU A 333 13.40 -22.06 22.45
C LEU A 333 13.02 -23.49 22.03
N ALA A 334 12.64 -23.70 20.77
CA ALA A 334 12.32 -25.02 20.22
C ALA A 334 13.54 -25.96 20.21
N ALA A 335 14.74 -25.41 20.01
CA ALA A 335 16.00 -26.15 20.10
C ALA A 335 16.48 -26.43 21.53
N GLY A 336 15.78 -25.92 22.56
CA GLY A 336 16.20 -26.06 23.95
C GLY A 336 17.31 -25.10 24.37
N ASP A 337 17.56 -24.02 23.60
CA ASP A 337 18.64 -23.06 23.80
C ASP A 337 18.10 -21.69 24.23
N LEU A 338 17.88 -21.54 25.54
CA LEU A 338 17.43 -20.27 26.12
C LEU A 338 18.44 -19.14 25.90
N ALA A 339 19.75 -19.43 25.91
CA ALA A 339 20.77 -18.40 25.75
C ALA A 339 20.75 -17.83 24.33
N LEU A 340 20.54 -18.67 23.31
CA LEU A 340 20.32 -18.21 21.94
C LEU A 340 19.05 -17.36 21.82
N ALA A 341 17.96 -17.79 22.47
CA ALA A 341 16.71 -17.03 22.49
C ALA A 341 16.89 -15.65 23.16
N GLN A 342 17.63 -15.58 24.27
CA GLN A 342 17.96 -14.33 24.96
C GLN A 342 18.81 -13.40 24.09
N ARG A 343 19.81 -13.93 23.36
CA ARG A 343 20.60 -13.11 22.42
C ARG A 343 19.72 -12.49 21.33
N HIS A 344 18.82 -13.28 20.73
CA HIS A 344 17.90 -12.74 19.73
C HIS A 344 16.90 -11.74 20.32
N ALA A 345 16.50 -11.90 21.58
CA ALA A 345 15.70 -10.90 22.29
C ALA A 345 16.46 -9.58 22.52
N GLU A 346 17.77 -9.63 22.82
CA GLU A 346 18.62 -8.43 22.83
C GLU A 346 18.62 -7.74 21.47
N HIS A 347 18.80 -8.50 20.38
CA HIS A 347 18.78 -7.91 19.04
C HIS A 347 17.45 -7.20 18.76
N VAL A 348 16.30 -7.80 19.11
CA VAL A 348 14.99 -7.16 18.97
C VAL A 348 14.95 -5.84 19.73
N VAL A 349 15.41 -5.79 20.99
CA VAL A 349 15.46 -4.53 21.75
C VAL A 349 16.34 -3.50 21.05
N ASN A 350 17.55 -3.88 20.63
CA ASN A 350 18.53 -2.97 20.03
C ASN A 350 18.07 -2.43 18.67
N ILE A 351 17.39 -3.25 17.85
CA ILE A 351 16.79 -2.85 16.57
C ILE A 351 15.58 -1.93 16.77
N LEU A 352 14.68 -2.24 17.72
CA LEU A 352 13.48 -1.42 17.94
C LEU A 352 13.82 -0.09 18.60
N ALA A 353 14.73 -0.10 19.57
CA ALA A 353 15.05 1.06 20.40
C ALA A 353 16.04 2.01 19.73
N GLY A 354 17.06 1.48 19.05
CA GLY A 354 18.16 2.27 18.47
C GLY A 354 19.21 2.71 19.49
N ALA A 355 20.41 3.05 19.00
CA ALA A 355 21.61 3.29 19.82
C ALA A 355 21.51 4.51 20.75
N GLU A 356 20.63 5.47 20.44
CA GLU A 356 20.37 6.65 21.27
C GLU A 356 19.37 6.38 22.40
N SER A 357 18.73 5.20 22.41
CA SER A 357 17.76 4.83 23.44
C SER A 357 18.44 4.29 24.69
N PRO A 358 17.97 4.65 25.90
CA PRO A 358 18.43 4.03 27.15
C PRO A 358 18.19 2.51 27.24
N ALA A 359 17.32 1.95 26.39
CA ALA A 359 17.06 0.52 26.33
C ALA A 359 18.12 -0.25 25.53
N PHE A 360 18.95 0.44 24.74
CA PHE A 360 20.01 -0.16 23.93
C PHE A 360 21.21 -0.57 24.79
N GLY A 361 21.74 -1.78 24.56
CA GLY A 361 22.92 -2.23 25.28
C GLY A 361 23.24 -3.72 25.10
N ASP A 362 24.24 -4.15 25.88
CA ASP A 362 24.55 -5.57 26.15
C ASP A 362 23.62 -6.02 27.28
N LEU A 363 22.51 -6.64 26.89
CA LEU A 363 21.39 -7.04 27.74
C LEU A 363 21.46 -8.51 28.12
N ASP A 364 22.12 -9.35 27.31
CA ASP A 364 22.38 -10.76 27.61
C ASP A 364 23.67 -10.98 28.45
N GLY A 365 24.49 -9.95 28.59
CA GLY A 365 25.70 -9.93 29.41
C GLY A 365 26.89 -10.64 28.78
N ASN A 366 26.90 -10.81 27.46
CA ASN A 366 27.98 -11.44 26.71
C ASN A 366 29.21 -10.53 26.51
N GLY A 367 29.10 -9.24 26.86
CA GLY A 367 30.16 -8.25 26.83
C GLY A 367 30.10 -7.31 25.62
N LEU A 368 29.12 -7.45 24.72
CA LEU A 368 28.96 -6.63 23.52
C LEU A 368 27.48 -6.27 23.30
N PRO A 369 27.15 -5.00 23.03
CA PRO A 369 25.82 -4.64 22.54
C PRO A 369 25.68 -5.09 21.08
N GLU A 370 25.00 -6.21 20.83
CA GLU A 370 24.82 -6.74 19.49
C GLU A 370 23.60 -6.08 18.81
N ASN A 371 23.85 -5.40 17.70
CA ASN A 371 22.81 -4.77 16.89
C ASN A 371 23.03 -5.09 15.41
N PRO A 372 22.24 -6.00 14.82
CA PRO A 372 22.30 -6.25 13.39
C PRO A 372 21.59 -5.18 12.54
N GLY A 373 20.91 -4.23 13.19
CA GLY A 373 20.24 -3.10 12.54
C GLY A 373 21.17 -1.92 12.19
N ASP A 374 20.57 -0.79 11.84
CA ASP A 374 21.30 0.42 11.39
C ASP A 374 21.72 1.38 12.52
N GLY A 375 21.23 1.13 13.74
CA GLY A 375 21.52 1.94 14.93
C GLY A 375 20.57 3.11 15.18
N VAL A 376 19.66 3.45 14.25
CA VAL A 376 18.62 4.47 14.47
C VAL A 376 17.43 3.85 15.20
N GLY A 377 17.05 2.66 14.75
CA GLY A 377 15.95 1.86 15.27
C GLY A 377 14.56 2.37 14.91
N VAL A 378 13.56 1.48 15.03
CA VAL A 378 12.16 1.76 14.64
C VAL A 378 11.61 2.95 15.42
N ALA A 379 11.82 3.01 16.73
CA ALA A 379 11.39 4.12 17.58
C ALA A 379 12.01 5.46 17.16
N GLY A 380 13.29 5.46 16.77
CA GLY A 380 14.00 6.64 16.29
C GLY A 380 13.43 7.18 14.97
N TYR A 381 13.06 6.29 14.05
CA TYR A 381 12.38 6.70 12.81
C TYR A 381 10.97 7.22 13.06
N LEU A 382 10.17 6.53 13.88
CA LEU A 382 8.82 6.98 14.25
C LEU A 382 8.85 8.36 14.92
N ALA A 383 9.81 8.63 15.81
CA ALA A 383 9.95 9.95 16.43
C ALA A 383 10.24 11.07 15.40
N GLN A 384 11.04 10.77 14.37
CA GLN A 384 11.31 11.73 13.29
C GLN A 384 10.07 11.97 12.42
N ILE A 385 9.31 10.92 12.10
CA ILE A 385 8.05 11.01 11.35
C ILE A 385 7.04 11.86 12.13
N GLU A 386 6.88 11.59 13.43
CA GLU A 386 5.95 12.33 14.30
C GLU A 386 6.32 13.81 14.37
N ALA A 387 7.60 14.13 14.60
CA ALA A 387 8.07 15.52 14.67
C ALA A 387 7.84 16.27 13.36
N LEU A 388 8.08 15.61 12.23
CA LEU A 388 7.86 16.16 10.90
C LEU A 388 6.36 16.41 10.66
N ALA A 389 5.50 15.43 10.94
CA ALA A 389 4.04 15.54 10.82
C ALA A 389 3.46 16.63 11.72
N ALA A 390 3.90 16.72 12.98
CA ALA A 390 3.46 17.73 13.94
C ALA A 390 3.81 19.15 13.47
N SER A 391 4.98 19.36 12.86
CA SER A 391 5.39 20.66 12.35
C SER A 391 4.46 21.14 11.22
N PHE A 392 4.08 20.21 10.34
CA PHE A 392 3.21 20.49 9.20
C PHE A 392 1.75 20.68 9.59
N ALA A 393 1.26 19.91 10.59
CA ALA A 393 -0.09 20.06 11.12
C ALA A 393 -0.32 21.42 11.78
N GLN A 394 0.72 22.03 12.35
CA GLN A 394 0.65 23.31 13.07
C GLN A 394 0.84 24.55 12.18
N ASP A 395 1.41 24.41 10.98
CA ASP A 395 1.64 25.53 10.08
C ASP A 395 0.38 25.85 9.26
N GLU A 396 -0.31 26.93 9.65
CA GLU A 396 -1.54 27.40 9.02
C GLU A 396 -1.37 27.84 7.55
N SER A 397 -0.13 28.00 7.07
CA SER A 397 0.15 28.34 5.67
C SER A 397 -0.12 27.17 4.70
N HIS A 398 -0.14 25.93 5.18
CA HIS A 398 -0.47 24.76 4.38
C HIS A 398 -1.98 24.59 4.17
N PRO A 399 -2.46 23.97 3.08
CA PRO A 399 -3.87 23.65 2.89
C PRO A 399 -4.46 22.78 4.03
N GLN A 400 -5.73 23.01 4.38
CA GLN A 400 -6.42 22.27 5.46
C GLN A 400 -6.40 20.74 5.24
N ALA A 401 -6.55 20.27 4.01
CA ALA A 401 -6.49 18.84 3.68
C ALA A 401 -5.13 18.24 4.08
N ASN A 402 -4.04 18.95 3.78
CA ASN A 402 -2.68 18.51 4.05
C ASN A 402 -2.36 18.54 5.56
N ARG A 403 -2.85 19.54 6.29
CA ARG A 403 -2.76 19.55 7.77
C ARG A 403 -3.55 18.40 8.41
N THR A 404 -4.68 18.02 7.82
CA THR A 404 -5.49 16.89 8.29
C THR A 404 -4.77 15.56 8.06
N ALA A 405 -4.19 15.37 6.88
CA ALA A 405 -3.34 14.22 6.58
C ALA A 405 -2.12 14.15 7.52
N ALA A 406 -1.44 15.27 7.77
CA ALA A 406 -0.35 15.34 8.73
C ALA A 406 -0.80 14.98 10.17
N THR A 407 -1.99 15.41 10.59
CA THR A 407 -2.56 15.02 11.89
C THR A 407 -2.82 13.51 11.97
N THR A 408 -3.27 12.90 10.86
CA THR A 408 -3.50 11.46 10.75
C THR A 408 -2.19 10.68 10.83
N ILE A 409 -1.16 11.13 10.10
CA ILE A 409 0.20 10.57 10.17
C ILE A 409 0.73 10.65 11.60
N GLN A 410 0.59 11.80 12.25
CA GLN A 410 1.03 12.01 13.64
C GLN A 410 0.33 11.02 14.60
N GLY A 411 -0.99 10.92 14.54
CA GLY A 411 -1.75 10.03 15.42
C GLY A 411 -1.44 8.55 15.22
N THR A 412 -1.33 8.12 13.96
CA THR A 412 -0.97 6.73 13.60
C THR A 412 0.45 6.40 14.06
N THR A 413 1.40 7.33 13.87
CA THR A 413 2.78 7.19 14.35
C THR A 413 2.84 7.06 15.87
N ALA A 414 2.07 7.85 16.60
CA ALA A 414 2.01 7.77 18.07
C ALA A 414 1.46 6.41 18.54
N GLN A 415 0.48 5.84 17.84
CA GLN A 415 -0.01 4.48 18.14
C GLN A 415 1.06 3.42 17.89
N MET A 416 1.76 3.50 16.76
CA MET A 416 2.88 2.58 16.49
C MET A 416 3.98 2.68 17.55
N GLN A 417 4.30 3.87 18.05
CA GLN A 417 5.27 4.03 19.14
C GLN A 417 4.85 3.31 20.43
N VAL A 418 3.55 3.30 20.74
CA VAL A 418 3.03 2.53 21.90
C VAL A 418 3.28 1.04 21.70
N GLN A 419 3.02 0.52 20.49
CA GLN A 419 3.25 -0.90 20.18
C GLN A 419 4.74 -1.25 20.16
N VAL A 420 5.60 -0.39 19.62
CA VAL A 420 7.06 -0.57 19.66
C VAL A 420 7.57 -0.59 21.11
N ALA A 421 7.08 0.30 21.97
CA ALA A 421 7.44 0.30 23.38
C ALA A 421 6.99 -0.99 24.10
N ALA A 422 5.80 -1.52 23.77
CA ALA A 422 5.32 -2.79 24.29
C ALA A 422 6.19 -3.97 23.81
N ALA A 423 6.56 -4.02 22.53
CA ALA A 423 7.45 -5.03 21.97
C ALA A 423 8.83 -5.01 22.65
N ILE A 424 9.41 -3.83 22.89
CA ILE A 424 10.66 -3.69 23.65
C ILE A 424 10.52 -4.30 25.06
N ALA A 425 9.43 -4.01 25.76
CA ALA A 425 9.20 -4.54 27.10
C ALA A 425 9.06 -6.07 27.11
N LEU A 426 8.37 -6.64 26.11
CA LEU A 426 8.21 -8.10 25.95
C LEU A 426 9.56 -8.78 25.66
N ALA A 427 10.39 -8.19 24.79
CA ALA A 427 11.73 -8.69 24.53
C ALA A 427 12.62 -8.65 25.79
N GLN A 428 12.50 -7.61 26.62
CA GLN A 428 13.18 -7.53 27.92
C GLN A 428 12.67 -8.59 28.92
N GLU A 429 11.40 -8.95 28.88
CA GLU A 429 10.86 -10.04 29.70
C GLU A 429 11.42 -11.41 29.26
N ILE A 430 11.59 -11.64 27.96
CA ILE A 430 12.26 -12.85 27.44
C ILE A 430 13.72 -12.90 27.89
N LEU A 431 14.44 -11.77 27.83
CA LEU A 431 15.81 -11.65 28.36
C LEU A 431 15.89 -12.04 29.84
N ALA A 432 14.91 -11.62 30.64
CA ALA A 432 14.84 -11.91 32.07
C ALA A 432 14.28 -13.30 32.42
N ALA A 433 13.80 -14.07 31.44
CA ALA A 433 13.15 -15.35 31.70
C ALA A 433 14.12 -16.37 32.32
N PRO A 434 13.75 -17.05 33.41
CA PRO A 434 14.63 -18.01 34.09
C PRO A 434 14.75 -19.36 33.36
N ASP A 435 13.78 -19.68 32.51
CA ASP A 435 13.71 -20.93 31.75
C ASP A 435 12.85 -20.75 30.48
N ILE A 436 12.88 -21.77 29.61
CA ILE A 436 12.12 -21.79 28.35
C ILE A 436 10.61 -21.73 28.59
N ALA A 437 10.13 -22.39 29.65
CA ALA A 437 8.69 -22.43 29.94
C ALA A 437 8.15 -21.04 30.30
N ALA A 438 8.95 -20.20 30.95
CA ALA A 438 8.63 -18.81 31.22
C ALA A 438 8.73 -17.92 29.96
N ALA A 439 9.71 -18.16 29.08
CA ALA A 439 9.91 -17.35 27.88
C ALA A 439 8.83 -17.57 26.80
N GLN A 440 8.42 -18.81 26.56
CA GLN A 440 7.57 -19.20 25.43
C GLN A 440 6.27 -18.37 25.25
N PRO A 441 5.43 -18.13 26.29
CA PRO A 441 4.21 -17.34 26.10
C PRO A 441 4.48 -15.86 25.78
N VAL A 442 5.63 -15.34 26.20
CA VAL A 442 6.04 -13.95 25.95
C VAL A 442 6.46 -13.77 24.49
N VAL A 443 7.12 -14.77 23.89
CA VAL A 443 7.52 -14.75 22.47
C VAL A 443 6.32 -14.61 21.55
N GLN A 444 5.25 -15.38 21.80
CA GLN A 444 4.03 -15.25 21.00
C GLN A 444 3.45 -13.84 21.09
N THR A 445 3.37 -13.30 22.31
CA THR A 445 2.86 -11.94 22.53
C THR A 445 3.74 -10.89 21.85
N LEU A 446 5.06 -11.09 21.83
CA LEU A 446 6.01 -10.22 21.12
C LEU A 446 5.75 -10.24 19.60
N GLN A 447 5.59 -11.43 19.01
CA GLN A 447 5.32 -11.58 17.58
C GLN A 447 3.99 -10.94 17.19
N ASP A 448 2.94 -11.16 17.97
CA ASP A 448 1.63 -10.54 17.76
C ASP A 448 1.74 -9.01 17.84
N THR A 449 2.50 -8.48 18.80
CA THR A 449 2.72 -7.03 18.96
C THR A 449 3.49 -6.43 17.78
N LEU A 450 4.54 -7.12 17.30
CA LEU A 450 5.29 -6.67 16.12
C LEU A 450 4.42 -6.69 14.85
N ALA A 451 3.52 -7.66 14.72
CA ALA A 451 2.56 -7.72 13.63
C ALA A 451 1.60 -6.52 13.63
N LEU A 452 1.22 -5.99 14.80
CA LEU A 452 0.42 -4.76 14.89
C LEU A 452 1.18 -3.53 14.39
N VAL A 453 2.50 -3.45 14.61
CA VAL A 453 3.32 -2.36 14.05
C VAL A 453 3.44 -2.49 12.53
N ALA A 454 3.62 -3.72 12.03
CA ALA A 454 3.87 -3.98 10.62
C ALA A 454 2.62 -3.82 9.76
N ASN A 455 1.45 -4.27 10.26
CA ASN A 455 0.22 -4.38 9.48
C ASN A 455 -0.86 -3.37 9.90
N GLY A 456 -0.63 -2.61 10.97
CA GLY A 456 -1.64 -1.77 11.59
C GLY A 456 -2.38 -2.48 12.73
N HIS A 457 -3.13 -1.71 13.51
CA HIS A 457 -3.87 -2.16 14.68
C HIS A 457 -5.33 -1.73 14.60
N ASP A 458 -6.21 -2.71 14.39
CA ASP A 458 -7.67 -2.55 14.41
C ASP A 458 -8.11 -2.15 15.84
N LEU A 459 -8.31 -0.85 16.06
CA LEU A 459 -8.60 -0.30 17.39
C LEU A 459 -10.07 -0.45 17.76
N ASP A 460 -10.96 -0.51 16.76
CA ASP A 460 -12.40 -0.62 16.98
C ASP A 460 -12.94 -2.06 16.88
N GLY A 461 -12.11 -3.01 16.44
CA GLY A 461 -12.40 -4.43 16.37
C GLY A 461 -13.35 -4.81 15.23
N ASN A 462 -13.44 -3.98 14.18
CA ASN A 462 -14.34 -4.20 13.06
C ASN A 462 -13.78 -5.16 11.99
N GLY A 463 -12.52 -5.60 12.14
CA GLY A 463 -11.81 -6.48 11.22
C GLY A 463 -11.18 -5.77 10.02
N VAL A 464 -11.11 -4.44 10.04
CA VAL A 464 -10.55 -3.58 9.00
C VAL A 464 -9.54 -2.64 9.65
N ILE A 465 -8.37 -2.51 9.04
CA ILE A 465 -7.40 -1.48 9.39
C ILE A 465 -7.77 -0.21 8.63
N ASP A 466 -8.20 0.83 9.33
CA ASP A 466 -8.48 2.15 8.77
C ASP A 466 -7.38 3.17 9.16
N PRO A 467 -6.49 3.53 8.23
CA PRO A 467 -5.47 4.55 8.48
C PRO A 467 -6.03 5.91 8.92
N LEU A 468 -7.26 6.25 8.53
CA LEU A 468 -7.91 7.50 8.93
C LEU A 468 -8.42 7.46 10.38
N LEU A 469 -8.55 6.27 10.96
CA LEU A 469 -8.89 6.04 12.37
C LEU A 469 -7.67 5.72 13.23
N LEU A 470 -6.46 6.03 12.73
CA LEU A 470 -5.18 5.85 13.42
C LEU A 470 -4.73 4.39 13.56
N GLU A 471 -5.26 3.53 12.70
CA GLU A 471 -5.01 2.09 12.74
C GLU A 471 -3.90 1.67 11.77
N GLY A 472 -3.42 2.58 10.92
CA GLY A 472 -2.53 2.29 9.80
C GLY A 472 -1.11 1.85 10.17
N SER A 473 -0.43 1.31 9.17
CA SER A 473 0.95 0.84 9.16
C SER A 473 1.95 1.90 8.65
N LEU A 474 3.26 1.56 8.67
CA LEU A 474 4.30 2.36 8.03
C LEU A 474 4.07 2.58 6.52
N ALA A 475 3.51 1.58 5.83
CA ALA A 475 3.17 1.68 4.42
C ALA A 475 2.03 2.70 4.20
N ASP A 476 1.04 2.73 5.08
CA ASP A 476 -0.06 3.69 5.02
C ASP A 476 0.44 5.13 5.24
N LEU A 477 1.42 5.33 6.13
CA LEU A 477 2.07 6.63 6.31
C LEU A 477 2.76 7.11 5.03
N ARG A 478 3.43 6.21 4.31
CA ARG A 478 4.08 6.50 3.04
C ARG A 478 3.05 6.90 1.97
N GLU A 479 1.94 6.18 1.88
CA GLU A 479 0.86 6.47 0.93
C GLU A 479 0.12 7.78 1.25
N LEU A 480 -0.09 8.10 2.53
CA LEU A 480 -0.57 9.41 2.96
C LEU A 480 0.40 10.52 2.56
N GLY A 481 1.71 10.31 2.72
CA GLY A 481 2.75 11.21 2.23
C GLY A 481 2.66 11.45 0.71
N LEU A 482 2.50 10.38 -0.07
CA LEU A 482 2.33 10.46 -1.52
C LEU A 482 1.03 11.19 -1.93
N ALA A 483 -0.06 10.97 -1.19
CA ALA A 483 -1.32 11.68 -1.43
C ALA A 483 -1.17 13.20 -1.18
N MET A 484 -0.34 13.60 -0.23
CA MET A 484 -0.03 15.01 0.03
C MET A 484 0.86 15.63 -1.03
N ALA A 485 1.60 14.82 -1.79
CA ALA A 485 2.51 15.24 -2.86
C ALA A 485 1.79 15.66 -4.17
N GLN A 486 0.51 16.00 -4.10
CA GLN A 486 -0.29 16.37 -5.26
C GLN A 486 0.09 17.76 -5.80
N ALA A 487 0.31 17.86 -7.12
CA ALA A 487 0.60 19.11 -7.79
C ALA A 487 -0.63 19.62 -8.57
N SER A 488 -0.95 20.91 -8.42
CA SER A 488 -2.07 21.54 -9.15
C SER A 488 -1.69 21.83 -10.61
N VAL A 489 -2.51 21.38 -11.55
CA VAL A 489 -2.37 21.71 -12.97
C VAL A 489 -3.08 23.03 -13.27
N VAL A 490 -2.34 23.97 -13.86
CA VAL A 490 -2.79 25.32 -14.21
C VAL A 490 -2.44 25.64 -15.67
N PRO A 491 -3.07 26.62 -16.33
CA PRO A 491 -2.61 27.13 -17.62
C PRO A 491 -1.14 27.56 -17.58
N ALA A 492 -0.39 27.25 -18.63
CA ALA A 492 0.98 27.73 -18.80
C ALA A 492 0.97 29.25 -19.07
N GLU A 493 1.92 29.98 -18.47
CA GLU A 493 2.10 31.43 -18.66
C GLU A 493 2.72 31.81 -20.01
#